data_AF-A0A074RZL9-F1
#
_entry.id   AF-A0A074RZL9-F1
#
_cell.length_a   1.000
_cell.length_b   1.000
_cell.length_c   1.000
_cell.angle_alpha   90.00
_cell.angle_beta   90.00
_cell.angle_gamma   90.00
#
_symmetry.space_group_name_H-M   'P 1'
#
loop_
_entity.id
_entity.type
_entity.pdbx_description
1 polymer ?
#
loop_
_entity_poly.entity_id
_entity_poly.type
_entity_poly.pdbx_seq_one_letter_code
_entity_poly.pdbx_strand_id
1 'polypeptide(L)'
;MCNNFTTYPKTQEMYIGKPIRNVVGPFAGRTIRSELEEYQKPDLGRKFAKRDRRPVDPPPVVRLRMFDVKDEGTLNQREEEIPAESIETTGLIAHVDLFAVNPPVGMTFEDTEDYLEPTIDTGEPQASNHASSSQQGRRISDNSVDVSEDAVLTSAVFGSSFVHAVKINDTEGKMVILFVFADLSVKIEGHFVYRYRCFNLFSRVAGSDDVPITAELFSGIFVIYSTKEFPGLQASTTLTKHLGRWGVRVNLRETSRGKRNRRGDEYGEEDDGSSGGGDVIVDEEQGVHFYSRSYLAQQTPQIMFRPPDSHQEEGSYGNAP
;
A
#
# COMPACT_ATOMS: atom_id res chain seq x y z
N MET A 1 35.57 2.69 24.35
CA MET A 1 35.71 1.68 23.28
C MET A 1 34.57 1.91 22.31
N CYS A 2 34.89 2.30 21.08
CA CYS A 2 33.91 2.65 20.06
C CYS A 2 33.27 1.36 19.53
N ASN A 3 31.96 1.19 19.74
CA ASN A 3 31.21 0.13 19.09
C ASN A 3 30.87 0.58 17.67
N ASN A 4 31.69 0.13 16.72
CA ASN A 4 31.34 0.18 15.30
C ASN A 4 30.19 -0.81 15.06
N PHE A 5 28.96 -0.31 15.06
CA PHE A 5 27.85 -1.01 14.42
C PHE A 5 28.04 -0.89 12.91
N THR A 6 28.76 -1.84 12.33
CA THR A 6 28.67 -2.08 10.90
C THR A 6 27.30 -2.69 10.65
N THR A 7 26.32 -1.86 10.30
CA THR A 7 24.99 -2.31 9.85
C THR A 7 25.18 -3.06 8.54
N TYR A 8 25.22 -4.39 8.58
CA TYR A 8 25.06 -5.17 7.36
C TYR A 8 23.64 -4.89 6.85
N PRO A 9 23.45 -4.50 5.57
CA PRO A 9 22.12 -4.41 5.01
C PRO A 9 21.43 -5.76 5.20
N LYS A 10 20.17 -5.75 5.63
CA LYS A 10 19.39 -6.98 5.71
C LYS A 10 19.44 -7.62 4.32
N THR A 11 19.84 -8.89 4.23
CA THR A 11 20.08 -9.61 2.97
C THR A 11 18.96 -9.45 1.94
N GLN A 12 17.72 -9.23 2.39
CA GLN A 12 16.56 -8.97 1.54
C GLN A 12 16.60 -7.62 0.79
N GLU A 13 17.10 -6.55 1.40
CA GLU A 13 17.17 -5.21 0.77
C GLU A 13 18.14 -5.21 -0.42
N MET A 14 19.14 -6.10 -0.41
CA MET A 14 20.15 -6.19 -1.48
C MET A 14 19.56 -6.60 -2.83
N TYR A 15 18.38 -7.24 -2.83
CA TYR A 15 17.75 -7.78 -4.04
C TYR A 15 16.65 -6.90 -4.62
N ILE A 16 16.12 -5.95 -3.84
CA ILE A 16 14.95 -5.16 -4.23
C ILE A 16 15.27 -4.32 -5.47
N GLY A 17 14.56 -4.60 -6.57
CA GLY A 17 14.73 -3.88 -7.84
C GLY A 17 16.09 -4.12 -8.51
N LYS A 18 16.89 -5.08 -8.03
CA LYS A 18 18.19 -5.45 -8.61
C LYS A 18 18.08 -6.74 -9.43
N PRO A 19 19.01 -6.99 -10.35
CA PRO A 19 19.14 -8.31 -10.97
C PRO A 19 19.40 -9.40 -9.92
N ILE A 20 18.65 -10.50 -10.01
CA ILE A 20 18.75 -11.64 -9.10
C ILE A 20 19.04 -12.89 -9.89
N ARG A 21 20.19 -13.51 -9.63
CA ARG A 21 20.54 -14.82 -10.19
C ARG A 21 19.79 -15.93 -9.44
N ASN A 22 18.75 -16.48 -10.08
CA ASN A 22 17.89 -17.49 -9.49
C ASN A 22 18.53 -18.88 -9.65
N VAL A 23 18.62 -19.64 -8.55
CA VAL A 23 19.17 -21.01 -8.57
C VAL A 23 18.09 -22.09 -8.57
N VAL A 24 16.90 -21.78 -8.04
CA VAL A 24 15.74 -22.68 -7.94
C VAL A 24 14.47 -21.91 -8.35
N GLY A 25 13.44 -22.65 -8.76
CA GLY A 25 12.12 -22.13 -9.09
C GLY A 25 11.94 -21.89 -10.60
N PRO A 26 10.84 -21.22 -11.00
CA PRO A 26 10.47 -20.99 -12.40
C PRO A 26 11.53 -20.22 -13.22
N PHE A 27 12.45 -19.54 -12.54
CA PHE A 27 13.51 -18.74 -13.15
C PHE A 27 14.91 -19.33 -12.96
N ALA A 28 15.03 -20.60 -12.52
CA ALA A 28 16.31 -21.23 -12.27
C ALA A 28 17.27 -21.11 -13.47
N GLY A 29 18.51 -20.69 -13.20
CA GLY A 29 19.55 -20.47 -14.20
C GLY A 29 19.48 -19.12 -14.92
N ARG A 30 18.45 -18.29 -14.66
CA ARG A 30 18.29 -16.95 -15.24
C ARG A 30 18.61 -15.87 -14.20
N THR A 31 19.12 -14.74 -14.67
CA THR A 31 19.20 -13.50 -13.88
C THR A 31 17.97 -12.66 -14.20
N ILE A 32 17.15 -12.39 -13.19
CA ILE A 32 15.88 -11.68 -13.34
C ILE A 32 15.91 -10.39 -12.55
N ARG A 33 15.57 -9.26 -13.18
CA ARG A 33 15.18 -8.03 -12.46
C ARG A 33 13.68 -7.91 -12.49
N SER A 34 13.07 -7.57 -11.34
CA SER A 34 11.64 -7.29 -11.26
C SER A 34 11.39 -5.81 -11.00
N GLU A 35 10.23 -5.33 -11.42
CA GLU A 35 9.78 -3.96 -11.22
C GLU A 35 8.27 -3.95 -10.95
N LEU A 36 7.84 -3.06 -10.07
CA LEU A 36 6.43 -2.84 -9.76
C LEU A 36 6.03 -1.43 -10.24
N GLU A 37 4.88 -1.34 -10.92
CA GLU A 37 4.31 -0.09 -11.40
C GLU A 37 2.92 0.13 -10.81
N GLU A 38 2.63 1.34 -10.33
CA GLU A 38 1.29 1.68 -9.83
C GLU A 38 0.32 1.75 -11.01
N TYR A 39 -0.60 0.78 -11.09
CA TYR A 39 -1.62 0.70 -12.13
C TYR A 39 -2.92 1.39 -11.71
N GLN A 40 -3.21 1.36 -10.41
CA GLN A 40 -4.29 2.11 -9.79
C GLN A 40 -3.90 2.47 -8.37
N LYS A 41 -3.84 3.77 -8.12
CA LYS A 41 -3.59 4.34 -6.80
C LYS A 41 -4.86 4.25 -5.94
N PRO A 42 -4.76 3.94 -4.63
CA PRO A 42 -5.85 4.24 -3.70
C PRO A 42 -5.99 5.74 -3.46
N ASP A 43 -7.22 6.24 -3.35
CA ASP A 43 -7.42 7.66 -3.08
C ASP A 43 -7.97 7.90 -1.70
N LEU A 44 -9.00 7.14 -1.32
CA LEU A 44 -9.68 7.34 -0.07
C LEU A 44 -10.25 6.07 0.52
N GLY A 45 -10.48 6.09 1.82
CA GLY A 45 -11.21 5.05 2.53
C GLY A 45 -11.97 5.64 3.69
N ARG A 46 -12.87 4.85 4.24
CA ARG A 46 -13.51 5.15 5.51
C ARG A 46 -12.90 4.28 6.59
N LYS A 47 -12.67 4.81 7.78
CA LYS A 47 -12.19 4.04 8.92
C LYS A 47 -13.02 2.76 9.07
N PHE A 48 -12.32 1.63 9.22
CA PHE A 48 -12.93 0.33 9.43
C PHE A 48 -13.82 0.34 10.67
N ALA A 49 -15.06 -0.12 10.50
CA ALA A 49 -15.97 -0.42 11.59
C ALA A 49 -16.43 -1.87 11.46
N LYS A 50 -16.46 -2.63 12.58
CA LYS A 50 -16.80 -4.07 12.58
C LYS A 50 -18.11 -4.41 11.88
N ARG A 51 -19.09 -3.50 11.90
CA ARG A 51 -20.42 -3.68 11.28
C ARG A 51 -20.53 -3.15 9.85
N ASP A 52 -19.64 -2.26 9.42
CA ASP A 52 -19.67 -1.66 8.08
C ASP A 52 -18.24 -1.50 7.55
N ARG A 53 -17.76 -2.59 6.97
CA ARG A 53 -16.43 -2.71 6.36
C ARG A 53 -16.46 -2.17 4.94
N ARG A 54 -15.54 -1.24 4.65
CA ARG A 54 -15.34 -0.71 3.31
C ARG A 54 -13.85 -0.78 2.98
N PRO A 55 -13.47 -1.51 1.93
CA PRO A 55 -12.12 -1.41 1.41
C PRO A 55 -11.81 0.03 0.96
N VAL A 56 -10.54 0.36 0.91
CA VAL A 56 -10.02 1.57 0.27
C VAL A 56 -10.44 1.57 -1.20
N ASP A 57 -10.78 2.76 -1.70
CA ASP A 57 -11.37 2.99 -3.01
C ASP A 57 -10.58 4.09 -3.75
N PRO A 58 -10.30 3.90 -5.06
CA PRO A 58 -10.47 2.65 -5.80
C PRO A 58 -9.48 1.57 -5.28
N PRO A 59 -9.71 0.27 -5.54
CA PRO A 59 -8.84 -0.79 -5.02
C PRO A 59 -7.41 -0.64 -5.57
N PRO A 60 -6.35 -0.70 -4.75
CA PRO A 60 -4.99 -0.63 -5.27
C PRO A 60 -4.67 -1.75 -6.25
N VAL A 61 -4.02 -1.39 -7.36
CA VAL A 61 -3.57 -2.35 -8.38
C VAL A 61 -2.13 -2.04 -8.75
N VAL A 62 -1.29 -3.06 -8.71
CA VAL A 62 0.14 -2.94 -9.04
C VAL A 62 0.49 -3.91 -10.15
N ARG A 63 1.16 -3.44 -11.20
CA ARG A 63 1.66 -4.29 -12.29
C ARG A 63 3.06 -4.79 -11.97
N LEU A 64 3.29 -6.07 -12.24
CA LEU A 64 4.61 -6.68 -12.24
C LEU A 64 5.20 -6.68 -13.66
N ARG A 65 6.43 -6.20 -13.78
CA ARG A 65 7.27 -6.39 -14.95
C ARG A 65 8.53 -7.16 -14.55
N MET A 66 8.97 -8.06 -15.42
CA MET A 66 10.15 -8.90 -15.18
C MET A 66 11.03 -8.84 -16.41
N PHE A 67 12.34 -8.72 -16.18
CA PHE A 67 13.34 -8.56 -17.22
C PHE A 67 14.38 -9.67 -17.10
N ASP A 68 14.71 -10.30 -18.22
CA ASP A 68 15.86 -11.19 -18.31
C ASP A 68 17.10 -10.34 -18.52
N VAL A 69 18.03 -10.40 -17.56
CA VAL A 69 19.26 -9.61 -17.58
C VAL A 69 20.36 -10.44 -18.21
N LYS A 70 20.87 -9.97 -19.35
CA LYS A 70 22.00 -10.58 -20.05
C LYS A 70 23.29 -9.84 -19.71
N ASP A 71 24.39 -10.59 -19.67
CA ASP A 71 25.75 -10.06 -19.47
C ASP A 71 25.87 -9.16 -18.21
N GLU A 72 25.18 -9.56 -17.13
CA GLU A 72 25.15 -8.87 -15.84
C GLU A 72 26.57 -8.55 -15.34
N GLY A 73 26.78 -7.30 -14.90
CA GLY A 73 28.07 -6.85 -14.37
C GLY A 73 29.13 -6.53 -15.43
N THR A 74 28.78 -6.60 -16.72
CA THR A 74 29.66 -6.19 -17.82
C THR A 74 29.21 -4.86 -18.45
N LEU A 75 30.05 -4.27 -19.31
CA LEU A 75 29.70 -3.09 -20.10
C LEU A 75 28.57 -3.34 -21.12
N ASN A 76 28.30 -4.60 -21.44
CA ASN A 76 27.27 -5.02 -22.40
C ASN A 76 25.96 -5.44 -21.72
N GLN A 77 25.83 -5.19 -20.41
CA GLN A 77 24.61 -5.54 -19.67
C GLN A 77 23.38 -4.94 -20.36
N ARG A 78 22.39 -5.79 -20.61
CA ARG A 78 21.14 -5.43 -21.26
C ARG A 78 19.97 -6.15 -20.63
N GLU A 79 18.81 -5.53 -20.70
CA GLU A 79 17.57 -6.07 -20.13
C GLU A 79 16.54 -6.27 -21.23
N GLU A 80 15.93 -7.46 -21.25
CA GLU A 80 14.83 -7.79 -22.15
C GLU A 80 13.58 -8.08 -21.32
N GLU A 81 12.49 -7.32 -21.51
CA GLU A 81 11.23 -7.58 -20.81
C GLU A 81 10.70 -8.95 -21.22
N ILE A 82 10.39 -9.78 -20.22
CA ILE A 82 9.82 -11.11 -20.43
C ILE A 82 8.31 -10.92 -20.68
N PRO A 83 7.77 -11.40 -21.81
CA PRO A 83 6.35 -11.32 -22.08
C PRO A 83 5.51 -11.96 -20.97
N ALA A 84 4.47 -11.27 -20.50
CA ALA A 84 3.60 -11.73 -19.41
C ALA A 84 2.99 -13.12 -19.67
N GLU A 85 2.66 -13.42 -20.92
CA GLU A 85 2.18 -14.74 -21.36
C GLU A 85 3.14 -15.89 -21.01
N SER A 86 4.45 -15.66 -21.09
CA SER A 86 5.49 -16.66 -20.85
C SER A 86 5.84 -16.86 -19.35
N ILE A 87 5.31 -16.02 -18.47
CA ILE A 87 5.58 -16.06 -17.03
C ILE A 87 4.51 -16.91 -16.34
N GLU A 88 4.92 -17.96 -15.64
CA GLU A 88 4.03 -18.67 -14.72
C GLU A 88 3.78 -17.83 -13.47
N THR A 89 2.51 -17.62 -13.12
CA THR A 89 2.14 -16.81 -11.96
C THR A 89 2.16 -17.60 -10.65
N THR A 90 2.28 -18.92 -10.71
CA THR A 90 2.30 -19.80 -9.54
C THR A 90 3.39 -19.35 -8.55
N GLY A 91 2.97 -19.02 -7.34
CA GLY A 91 3.88 -18.59 -6.27
C GLY A 91 4.31 -17.12 -6.35
N LEU A 92 3.87 -16.34 -7.35
CA LEU A 92 4.04 -14.88 -7.35
C LEU A 92 3.03 -14.26 -6.40
N ILE A 93 3.54 -13.70 -5.31
CA ILE A 93 2.76 -13.07 -4.24
C ILE A 93 3.23 -11.63 -4.07
N ALA A 94 2.31 -10.74 -3.74
CA ALA A 94 2.62 -9.42 -3.22
C ALA A 94 2.09 -9.26 -1.79
N HIS A 95 2.88 -8.59 -0.96
CA HIS A 95 2.52 -8.13 0.37
C HIS A 95 2.36 -6.61 0.37
N VAL A 96 1.50 -6.09 1.23
CA VAL A 96 1.36 -4.65 1.46
C VAL A 96 1.64 -4.29 2.92
N ASP A 97 2.49 -3.28 3.11
CA ASP A 97 2.67 -2.58 4.38
C ASP A 97 1.97 -1.22 4.37
N LEU A 98 1.49 -0.78 5.52
CA LEU A 98 0.87 0.54 5.71
C LEU A 98 1.80 1.46 6.48
N PHE A 99 1.88 2.72 6.07
CA PHE A 99 2.64 3.73 6.76
C PHE A 99 1.88 5.04 6.89
N ALA A 100 1.93 5.66 8.07
CA ALA A 100 1.41 7.00 8.26
C ALA A 100 2.38 8.04 7.71
N VAL A 101 1.83 9.08 7.07
CA VAL A 101 2.61 10.19 6.53
C VAL A 101 2.00 11.52 6.97
N ASN A 102 2.82 12.56 7.03
CA ASN A 102 2.30 13.91 7.14
C ASN A 102 1.70 14.31 5.79
N PRO A 103 0.52 14.94 5.77
CA PRO A 103 0.01 15.52 4.54
C PRO A 103 1.02 16.56 4.02
N PRO A 104 1.25 16.63 2.69
CA PRO A 104 2.02 17.71 2.08
C PRO A 104 1.52 19.08 2.54
N VAL A 105 2.45 20.01 2.78
CA VAL A 105 2.13 21.36 3.24
C VAL A 105 1.21 22.04 2.21
N GLY A 106 0.01 22.43 2.65
CA GLY A 106 -1.01 23.03 1.78
C GLY A 106 -2.12 22.09 1.32
N MET A 107 -2.08 20.79 1.64
CA MET A 107 -3.26 19.93 1.52
C MET A 107 -4.17 20.10 2.73
N THR A 108 -5.27 20.83 2.56
CA THR A 108 -6.42 20.72 3.46
C THR A 108 -7.29 19.53 3.04
N PHE A 109 -8.16 19.04 3.93
CA PHE A 109 -9.09 17.95 3.62
C PHE A 109 -9.97 18.22 2.38
N GLU A 110 -10.11 19.50 2.00
CA GLU A 110 -10.94 20.00 0.90
C GLU A 110 -10.18 20.01 -0.44
N ASP A 111 -8.84 20.05 -0.45
CA ASP A 111 -8.02 20.13 -1.68
C ASP A 111 -7.84 18.78 -2.39
N THR A 112 -8.51 17.73 -1.90
CA THR A 112 -8.46 16.39 -2.51
C THR A 112 -9.22 16.33 -3.84
N GLU A 113 -10.12 17.29 -4.13
CA GLU A 113 -10.88 17.34 -5.39
C GLU A 113 -10.04 17.81 -6.59
N ASP A 114 -9.09 18.73 -6.42
CA ASP A 114 -8.30 19.30 -7.53
C ASP A 114 -7.26 18.32 -8.13
N TYR A 115 -6.98 17.21 -7.45
CA TYR A 115 -6.09 16.15 -7.95
C TYR A 115 -6.84 14.95 -8.56
N LEU A 116 -8.18 14.99 -8.64
CA LEU A 116 -9.03 13.89 -9.11
C LEU A 116 -9.60 14.07 -10.53
N GLU A 117 -9.25 15.13 -11.26
CA GLU A 117 -9.74 15.28 -12.64
C GLU A 117 -9.05 14.29 -13.60
N PRO A 118 -9.80 13.45 -14.35
CA PRO A 118 -9.25 12.70 -15.45
C PRO A 118 -8.98 13.69 -16.60
N THR A 119 -7.76 13.75 -17.11
CA THR A 119 -7.47 14.45 -18.37
C THR A 119 -8.26 13.78 -19.48
N ILE A 120 -9.42 14.35 -19.82
CA ILE A 120 -10.19 13.96 -20.99
C ILE A 120 -9.44 14.50 -22.20
N ASP A 121 -8.74 13.62 -22.91
CA ASP A 121 -8.16 13.90 -24.22
C ASP A 121 -9.28 13.99 -25.25
N THR A 122 -9.92 15.16 -25.35
CA THR A 122 -10.75 15.50 -26.51
C THR A 122 -9.82 15.92 -27.64
N GLY A 123 -9.52 14.96 -28.53
CA GLY A 123 -8.77 15.21 -29.74
C GLY A 123 -9.50 16.18 -30.68
N GLU A 124 -8.83 17.27 -31.03
CA GLU A 124 -8.98 17.94 -32.32
C GLU A 124 -7.60 18.28 -32.92
N PRO A 125 -7.41 18.14 -34.24
CA PRO A 125 -6.10 18.24 -34.87
C PRO A 125 -5.81 19.68 -35.30
N GLN A 126 -4.77 20.29 -34.74
CA GLN A 126 -4.17 21.49 -35.32
C GLN A 126 -2.72 21.22 -35.75
N ALA A 127 -2.53 21.29 -37.06
CA ALA A 127 -1.26 21.17 -37.75
C ALA A 127 -0.46 22.47 -37.66
N SER A 128 0.80 22.39 -37.23
CA SER A 128 1.88 23.19 -37.82
C SER A 128 3.25 22.70 -37.35
N ASN A 129 4.16 22.60 -38.31
CA ASN A 129 5.53 22.10 -38.20
C ASN A 129 6.44 22.99 -37.35
N HIS A 130 7.38 22.39 -36.60
CA HIS A 130 8.83 22.57 -36.79
C HIS A 130 9.68 21.81 -35.75
N ALA A 131 10.72 21.15 -36.28
CA ALA A 131 12.04 20.90 -35.71
C ALA A 131 12.20 20.00 -34.47
N SER A 132 12.74 18.82 -34.75
CA SER A 132 13.62 17.98 -33.95
C SER A 132 14.30 18.62 -32.72
N SER A 133 13.97 18.10 -31.53
CA SER A 133 14.97 17.82 -30.50
C SER A 133 14.53 16.65 -29.63
N SER A 134 15.46 15.72 -29.44
CA SER A 134 15.41 14.62 -28.49
C SER A 134 15.32 15.14 -27.05
N GLN A 135 14.21 14.90 -26.36
CA GLN A 135 14.09 14.99 -24.89
C GLN A 135 13.13 13.87 -24.44
N GLN A 136 13.66 12.68 -24.17
CA GLN A 136 13.99 12.26 -22.81
C GLN A 136 12.80 12.45 -21.87
N GLY A 137 11.98 11.39 -21.78
CA GLY A 137 10.84 11.30 -20.89
C GLY A 137 11.22 11.75 -19.49
N ARG A 138 10.56 12.81 -19.04
CA ARG A 138 10.70 13.41 -17.73
C ARG A 138 10.27 12.35 -16.70
N ARG A 139 11.25 11.63 -16.14
CA ARG A 139 11.07 10.81 -14.94
C ARG A 139 10.42 11.71 -13.89
N ILE A 140 9.21 11.37 -13.48
CA ILE A 140 8.56 12.02 -12.34
C ILE A 140 9.50 11.83 -11.15
N SER A 141 9.86 12.96 -10.54
CA SER A 141 10.78 13.06 -9.43
C SER A 141 10.35 12.14 -8.30
N ASP A 142 11.32 11.33 -7.90
CA ASP A 142 11.52 10.66 -6.61
C ASP A 142 10.99 11.49 -5.42
N ASN A 143 9.68 11.47 -5.18
CA ASN A 143 9.09 11.81 -3.88
C ASN A 143 9.31 10.57 -2.99
N SER A 144 10.57 10.29 -2.64
CA SER A 144 10.88 9.26 -1.67
C SER A 144 10.26 9.69 -0.35
N VAL A 145 9.09 9.12 -0.05
CA VAL A 145 8.51 9.20 1.28
C VAL A 145 9.51 8.44 2.16
N ASP A 146 10.31 9.18 2.93
CA ASP A 146 11.30 8.59 3.81
C ASP A 146 10.57 7.99 5.01
N VAL A 147 10.25 6.70 4.88
CA VAL A 147 9.50 5.98 5.91
C VAL A 147 10.41 4.99 6.61
N SER A 148 10.54 5.16 7.93
CA SER A 148 11.25 4.22 8.79
C SER A 148 10.54 2.87 8.85
N GLU A 149 11.28 1.77 8.74
CA GLU A 149 10.76 0.40 8.94
C GLU A 149 10.14 0.20 10.33
N ASP A 150 10.56 0.98 11.34
CA ASP A 150 9.97 0.92 12.69
C ASP A 150 8.59 1.60 12.76
N ALA A 151 8.19 2.30 11.69
CA ALA A 151 6.90 2.99 11.57
C ALA A 151 5.86 2.17 10.79
N VAL A 152 6.10 0.88 10.51
CA VAL A 152 5.13 0.00 9.84
C VAL A 152 3.87 -0.16 10.69
N LEU A 153 2.71 0.15 10.10
CA LEU A 153 1.38 0.07 10.70
C LEU A 153 0.51 -1.02 10.07
N THR A 154 1.10 -2.09 9.53
CA THR A 154 0.36 -3.19 8.87
C THR A 154 -0.65 -3.86 9.81
N SER A 155 -0.46 -3.80 11.14
CA SER A 155 -1.45 -4.25 12.13
C SER A 155 -2.77 -3.45 12.11
N ALA A 156 -2.73 -2.21 11.61
CA ALA A 156 -3.89 -1.35 11.41
C ALA A 156 -4.63 -1.65 10.10
N VAL A 157 -4.07 -2.48 9.21
CA VAL A 157 -4.74 -3.00 8.01
C VAL A 157 -5.66 -4.16 8.42
N PHE A 158 -6.80 -4.26 7.75
CA PHE A 158 -7.74 -5.38 7.87
C PHE A 158 -8.10 -5.90 6.48
N GLY A 159 -8.01 -7.22 6.32
CA GLY A 159 -8.32 -7.92 5.08
C GLY A 159 -7.12 -8.62 4.47
N SER A 160 -7.08 -8.67 3.15
CA SER A 160 -6.07 -9.44 2.41
C SER A 160 -4.81 -8.62 2.16
N SER A 161 -3.87 -8.64 3.11
CA SER A 161 -2.55 -7.99 2.96
C SER A 161 -1.59 -8.75 2.04
N PHE A 162 -1.88 -10.03 1.76
CA PHE A 162 -1.22 -10.82 0.73
C PHE A 162 -2.18 -11.11 -0.41
N VAL A 163 -1.69 -10.97 -1.64
CA VAL A 163 -2.45 -11.30 -2.86
C VAL A 163 -1.60 -12.09 -3.84
N HIS A 164 -2.23 -13.03 -4.52
CA HIS A 164 -1.62 -13.77 -5.62
C HIS A 164 -1.71 -12.97 -6.91
N ALA A 165 -0.70 -13.11 -7.78
CA ALA A 165 -0.68 -12.47 -9.09
C ALA A 165 -1.84 -12.96 -9.98
N VAL A 166 -2.49 -12.05 -10.71
CA VAL A 166 -3.47 -12.37 -11.75
C VAL A 166 -2.93 -11.97 -13.10
N LYS A 167 -3.19 -12.78 -14.13
CA LYS A 167 -2.85 -12.46 -15.51
C LYS A 167 -4.13 -12.14 -16.28
N ILE A 168 -4.18 -10.96 -16.88
CA ILE A 168 -5.32 -10.51 -17.68
C ILE A 168 -4.82 -9.79 -18.92
N ASN A 169 -5.68 -9.60 -19.93
CA ASN A 169 -5.42 -8.55 -20.90
C ASN A 169 -5.88 -7.22 -20.32
N ASP A 170 -5.04 -6.20 -20.42
CA ASP A 170 -5.42 -4.83 -20.04
C ASP A 170 -6.44 -4.24 -21.01
N THR A 171 -6.75 -2.96 -20.84
CA THR A 171 -7.72 -2.23 -21.67
C THR A 171 -7.26 -2.04 -23.12
N GLU A 172 -5.96 -2.19 -23.39
CA GLU A 172 -5.35 -2.10 -24.72
C GLU A 172 -5.19 -3.49 -25.36
N GLY A 173 -5.59 -4.56 -24.66
CA GLY A 173 -5.50 -5.93 -25.13
C GLY A 173 -4.13 -6.59 -24.87
N LYS A 174 -3.20 -5.91 -24.20
CA LYS A 174 -1.89 -6.47 -23.85
C LYS A 174 -2.00 -7.32 -22.59
N MET A 175 -1.39 -8.51 -22.63
CA MET A 175 -1.34 -9.37 -21.45
C MET A 175 -0.42 -8.76 -20.38
N VAL A 176 -0.92 -8.65 -19.15
CA VAL A 176 -0.23 -8.06 -18.00
C VAL A 176 -0.39 -8.93 -16.76
N ILE A 177 0.55 -8.81 -15.82
CA ILE A 177 0.50 -9.47 -14.51
C ILE A 177 0.23 -8.41 -13.45
N LEU A 178 -0.84 -8.56 -12.70
CA LEU A 178 -1.30 -7.59 -11.71
C LEU A 178 -1.41 -8.23 -10.32
N PHE A 179 -1.16 -7.43 -9.29
CA PHE A 179 -1.53 -7.70 -7.92
C PHE A 179 -2.69 -6.76 -7.57
N VAL A 180 -3.85 -7.34 -7.21
CA VAL A 180 -5.10 -6.58 -7.00
C VAL A 180 -5.52 -6.65 -5.54
N PHE A 181 -5.40 -5.54 -4.84
CA PHE A 181 -5.70 -5.42 -3.41
C PHE A 181 -7.13 -4.93 -3.17
N ALA A 182 -8.12 -5.72 -3.60
CA ALA A 182 -9.54 -5.33 -3.53
C ALA A 182 -10.17 -5.34 -2.13
N ASP A 183 -9.45 -5.84 -1.13
CA ASP A 183 -9.99 -6.12 0.20
C ASP A 183 -9.10 -5.55 1.32
N LEU A 184 -8.63 -4.31 1.18
CA LEU A 184 -7.86 -3.60 2.20
C LEU A 184 -8.72 -2.53 2.89
N SER A 185 -8.92 -2.63 4.21
CA SER A 185 -9.52 -1.57 5.03
C SER A 185 -8.52 -1.12 6.10
N VAL A 186 -8.60 0.14 6.55
CA VAL A 186 -7.70 0.69 7.56
C VAL A 186 -8.46 1.05 8.84
N LYS A 187 -7.94 0.65 10.00
CA LYS A 187 -8.59 0.80 11.32
C LYS A 187 -8.43 2.18 11.95
N ILE A 188 -7.55 3.01 11.40
CA ILE A 188 -7.20 4.34 11.91
C ILE A 188 -7.43 5.40 10.83
N GLU A 189 -7.71 6.62 11.25
CA GLU A 189 -7.91 7.78 10.35
C GLU A 189 -6.55 8.40 9.99
N GLY A 190 -6.50 9.25 8.96
CA GLY A 190 -5.29 10.00 8.61
C GLY A 190 -4.81 9.79 7.17
N HIS A 191 -3.56 10.18 6.92
CA HIS A 191 -2.90 10.12 5.62
C HIS A 191 -1.87 9.00 5.60
N PHE A 192 -1.91 8.20 4.55
CA PHE A 192 -1.12 6.99 4.47
C PHE A 192 -0.51 6.76 3.10
N VAL A 193 0.55 5.97 3.08
CA VAL A 193 1.06 5.31 1.88
C VAL A 193 1.09 3.81 2.12
N TYR A 194 0.85 3.05 1.05
CA TYR A 194 1.13 1.63 1.03
C TYR A 194 2.51 1.37 0.45
N ARG A 195 3.19 0.34 0.95
CA ARG A 195 4.37 -0.25 0.31
C ARG A 195 4.03 -1.64 -0.16
N TYR A 196 4.15 -1.87 -1.45
CA TYR A 196 3.98 -3.16 -2.08
C TYR A 196 5.33 -3.83 -2.23
N ARG A 197 5.44 -5.08 -1.82
CA ARG A 197 6.63 -5.92 -1.99
C ARG A 197 6.22 -7.21 -2.67
N CYS A 198 6.91 -7.58 -3.75
CA CYS A 198 6.62 -8.84 -4.45
C CYS A 198 7.76 -9.84 -4.30
N PHE A 199 7.40 -11.12 -4.37
CA PHE A 199 8.33 -12.24 -4.31
C PHE A 199 7.73 -13.48 -4.95
N ASN A 200 8.57 -14.45 -5.32
CA ASN A 200 8.14 -15.77 -5.74
C ASN A 200 8.47 -16.80 -4.66
N LEU A 201 7.47 -17.51 -4.14
CA LEU A 201 7.61 -18.51 -3.08
C LEU A 201 8.63 -19.62 -3.39
N PHE A 202 8.88 -19.91 -4.67
CA PHE A 202 9.77 -20.98 -5.13
C PHE A 202 11.15 -20.49 -5.57
N SER A 203 11.33 -19.17 -5.73
CA SER A 203 12.63 -18.60 -6.09
C SER A 203 13.60 -18.66 -4.92
N ARG A 204 14.84 -19.06 -5.20
CA ARG A 204 15.97 -19.00 -4.25
C ARG A 204 17.19 -18.37 -4.92
N VAL A 205 18.03 -17.74 -4.11
CA VAL A 205 19.30 -17.15 -4.51
C VAL A 205 20.47 -18.04 -4.05
N ALA A 206 21.60 -17.96 -4.74
CA ALA A 206 22.77 -18.77 -4.37
C ALA A 206 23.22 -18.46 -2.93
N GLY A 207 23.39 -19.49 -2.10
CA GLY A 207 23.89 -19.37 -0.74
C GLY A 207 22.85 -18.93 0.31
N SER A 208 21.57 -18.85 -0.04
CA SER A 208 20.48 -18.64 0.93
C SER A 208 19.23 -19.45 0.56
N ASP A 209 18.58 -20.01 1.57
CA ASP A 209 17.27 -20.66 1.46
C ASP A 209 16.10 -19.68 1.62
N ASP A 210 16.39 -18.38 1.78
CA ASP A 210 15.39 -17.34 1.89
C ASP A 210 14.71 -17.05 0.55
N VAL A 211 13.44 -16.67 0.63
CA VAL A 211 12.71 -16.10 -0.50
C VAL A 211 13.12 -14.63 -0.65
N PRO A 212 13.71 -14.21 -1.77
CA PRO A 212 14.11 -12.82 -1.98
C PRO A 212 12.88 -11.94 -2.25
N ILE A 213 12.86 -10.73 -1.68
CA ILE A 213 11.97 -9.67 -2.14
C ILE A 213 12.54 -9.14 -3.45
N THR A 214 11.76 -9.23 -4.54
CA THR A 214 12.28 -8.98 -5.89
C THR A 214 12.03 -7.56 -6.37
N ALA A 215 10.96 -6.92 -5.91
CA ALA A 215 10.66 -5.52 -6.19
C ALA A 215 9.80 -4.88 -5.09
N GLU A 216 9.87 -3.55 -5.03
CA GLU A 216 9.15 -2.71 -4.09
C GLU A 216 8.58 -1.49 -4.81
N LEU A 217 7.42 -1.02 -4.36
CA LEU A 217 6.78 0.20 -4.82
C LEU A 217 6.02 0.85 -3.67
N PHE A 218 6.15 2.15 -3.51
CA PHE A 218 5.25 2.93 -2.64
C PHE A 218 4.11 3.51 -3.45
N SER A 219 2.90 3.50 -2.89
CA SER A 219 1.76 4.19 -3.49
C SER A 219 1.87 5.70 -3.35
N GLY A 220 1.07 6.43 -4.11
CA GLY A 220 0.73 7.80 -3.73
C GLY A 220 0.00 7.86 -2.37
N ILE A 221 -0.07 9.06 -1.79
CA ILE A 221 -0.76 9.31 -0.52
C ILE A 221 -2.28 9.13 -0.69
N PHE A 222 -2.91 8.48 0.29
CA PHE A 222 -4.36 8.31 0.35
C PHE A 222 -4.90 8.62 1.75
N VAL A 223 -6.20 8.92 1.84
CA VAL A 223 -6.82 9.43 3.07
C VAL A 223 -7.82 8.44 3.65
N ILE A 224 -7.76 8.21 4.96
CA ILE A 224 -8.79 7.48 5.70
C ILE A 224 -9.60 8.45 6.54
N TYR A 225 -10.85 8.66 6.11
CA TYR A 225 -11.80 9.55 6.76
C TYR A 225 -12.50 8.89 7.94
N SER A 226 -12.94 9.74 8.88
CA SER A 226 -13.90 9.34 9.89
C SER A 226 -15.24 8.92 9.26
N THR A 227 -16.14 8.34 10.05
CA THR A 227 -17.47 7.96 9.54
C THR A 227 -18.32 9.17 9.13
N LYS A 228 -18.12 10.33 9.77
CA LYS A 228 -18.94 11.53 9.57
C LYS A 228 -18.50 12.34 8.34
N GLU A 229 -17.18 12.38 8.11
CA GLU A 229 -16.54 13.19 7.07
C GLU A 229 -16.35 12.42 5.76
N PHE A 230 -16.59 11.10 5.77
CA PHE A 230 -16.43 10.30 4.56
C PHE A 230 -17.33 10.81 3.42
N PRO A 231 -16.75 11.18 2.27
CA PRO A 231 -17.48 11.81 1.17
C PRO A 231 -18.45 10.84 0.47
N GLY A 232 -18.35 9.55 0.77
CA GLY A 232 -19.04 8.50 0.04
C GLY A 232 -18.10 7.85 -0.97
N LEU A 233 -18.67 6.98 -1.79
CA LEU A 233 -17.90 6.21 -2.76
C LEU A 233 -18.30 6.62 -4.16
N GLN A 234 -17.29 6.76 -5.02
CA GLN A 234 -17.46 7.08 -6.42
C GLN A 234 -17.85 5.85 -7.24
N ALA A 235 -18.19 6.09 -8.50
CA ALA A 235 -18.38 5.01 -9.46
C ALA A 235 -17.04 4.29 -9.68
N SER A 236 -17.08 2.97 -9.90
CA SER A 236 -15.86 2.20 -10.14
C SER A 236 -15.14 2.71 -11.39
N THR A 237 -13.81 2.83 -11.28
CA THR A 237 -12.92 3.19 -12.39
C THR A 237 -13.07 2.21 -13.55
N THR A 238 -12.63 2.64 -14.74
CA THR A 238 -12.58 1.78 -15.94
C THR A 238 -11.79 0.50 -15.67
N LEU A 239 -10.64 0.61 -15.00
CA LEU A 239 -9.81 -0.54 -14.65
C LEU A 239 -10.50 -1.46 -13.64
N THR A 240 -11.16 -0.93 -12.61
CA THR A 240 -11.90 -1.76 -11.64
C THR A 240 -13.04 -2.53 -12.32
N LYS A 241 -13.79 -1.88 -13.23
CA LYS A 241 -14.83 -2.55 -14.04
C LYS A 241 -14.24 -3.63 -14.94
N HIS A 242 -13.10 -3.35 -15.58
CA HIS A 242 -12.38 -4.29 -16.44
C HIS A 242 -11.90 -5.52 -15.67
N LEU A 243 -11.31 -5.32 -14.49
CA LEU A 243 -10.90 -6.40 -13.58
C LEU A 243 -12.07 -7.32 -13.23
N GLY A 244 -13.23 -6.74 -12.90
CA GLY A 244 -14.45 -7.50 -12.64
C GLY A 244 -14.92 -8.34 -13.83
N ARG A 245 -14.83 -7.81 -15.06
CA ARG A 245 -15.15 -8.55 -16.30
C ARG A 245 -14.22 -9.73 -16.54
N TRP A 246 -12.95 -9.62 -16.11
CA TRP A 246 -11.96 -10.69 -16.13
C TRP A 246 -12.08 -11.68 -14.96
N GLY A 247 -13.13 -11.58 -14.14
CA GLY A 247 -13.40 -12.49 -13.04
C GLY A 247 -12.58 -12.22 -11.77
N VAL A 248 -11.83 -11.11 -11.71
CA VAL A 248 -11.16 -10.68 -10.49
C VAL A 248 -12.23 -10.19 -9.50
N ARG A 249 -12.17 -10.67 -8.26
CA ARG A 249 -13.15 -10.34 -7.22
C ARG A 249 -12.92 -8.90 -6.74
N VAL A 250 -13.71 -7.97 -7.26
CA VAL A 250 -13.71 -6.54 -6.90
C VAL A 250 -15.11 -6.06 -6.57
N ASN A 251 -15.21 -5.00 -5.77
CA ASN A 251 -16.49 -4.36 -5.47
C ASN A 251 -16.85 -3.36 -6.57
N LEU A 252 -17.88 -3.68 -7.37
CA LEU A 252 -18.32 -2.84 -8.49
C LEU A 252 -19.44 -1.87 -8.08
N ARG A 253 -19.37 -0.64 -8.59
CA ARG A 253 -20.38 0.41 -8.44
C ARG A 253 -20.58 1.13 -9.76
N GLU A 254 -21.82 1.17 -10.24
CA GLU A 254 -22.18 1.86 -11.49
C GLU A 254 -22.39 3.38 -11.28
N THR A 255 -22.88 3.78 -10.10
CA THR A 255 -23.19 5.18 -9.77
C THR A 255 -22.53 5.58 -8.44
N SER A 256 -22.22 6.87 -8.29
CA SER A 256 -21.73 7.44 -7.04
C SER A 256 -22.84 7.39 -5.97
N ARG A 257 -22.47 7.06 -4.74
CA ARG A 257 -23.39 7.09 -3.58
C ARG A 257 -22.90 8.15 -2.61
N GLY A 258 -23.40 9.38 -2.77
CA GLY A 258 -23.19 10.50 -1.85
C GLY A 258 -24.33 10.67 -0.83
N LYS A 259 -24.11 11.50 0.20
CA LYS A 259 -25.13 11.88 1.21
C LYS A 259 -26.41 12.32 0.50
N ARG A 260 -27.48 11.56 0.68
CA ARG A 260 -28.83 11.95 0.23
C ARG A 260 -29.28 13.11 1.11
N ASN A 261 -29.27 14.34 0.58
CA ASN A 261 -29.88 15.49 1.24
C ASN A 261 -31.37 15.17 1.43
N ARG A 262 -31.79 14.96 2.69
CA ARG A 262 -33.21 15.00 3.06
C ARG A 262 -33.66 16.46 2.96
N ARG A 263 -34.11 16.88 1.77
CA ARG A 263 -35.01 18.02 1.64
C ARG A 263 -36.32 17.50 1.08
N GLY A 264 -37.32 17.54 1.97
CA GLY A 264 -38.76 17.58 1.72
C GLY A 264 -39.33 16.48 0.85
N ASP A 265 -39.94 15.48 1.49
CA ASP A 265 -41.26 14.98 1.09
C ASP A 265 -41.93 14.43 2.36
N GLU A 266 -43.07 15.01 2.69
CA GLU A 266 -43.91 14.75 3.86
C GLU A 266 -44.96 13.68 3.50
N TYR A 267 -45.51 13.04 4.54
CA TYR A 267 -46.61 12.06 4.61
C TYR A 267 -46.24 10.56 4.48
N GLY A 268 -46.35 9.84 5.62
CA GLY A 268 -46.71 8.42 5.59
C GLY A 268 -46.25 7.53 6.76
N GLU A 269 -46.86 7.72 7.94
CA GLU A 269 -47.13 6.74 9.02
C GLU A 269 -46.01 6.08 9.85
N GLU A 270 -46.29 6.10 11.15
CA GLU A 270 -45.54 5.63 12.32
C GLU A 270 -45.72 4.12 12.54
N ASP A 271 -44.67 3.41 12.98
CA ASP A 271 -44.77 2.49 14.12
C ASP A 271 -43.39 2.21 14.77
N ASP A 272 -43.34 2.44 16.09
CA ASP A 272 -42.69 1.66 17.17
C ASP A 272 -41.47 0.76 16.82
N GLY A 273 -40.30 0.82 17.48
CA GLY A 273 -39.90 1.47 18.72
C GLY A 273 -38.57 0.86 19.20
N SER A 274 -37.67 1.69 19.74
CA SER A 274 -36.75 1.30 20.83
C SER A 274 -36.05 2.54 21.37
N SER A 275 -36.53 2.98 22.52
CA SER A 275 -35.96 4.03 23.36
C SER A 275 -34.61 3.58 23.93
N GLY A 276 -33.64 4.49 23.93
CA GLY A 276 -32.36 4.32 24.58
C GLY A 276 -31.58 5.62 24.56
N GLY A 277 -32.10 6.62 25.26
CA GLY A 277 -31.53 7.95 25.37
C GLY A 277 -30.14 7.99 26.00
N GLY A 278 -29.40 9.00 25.59
CA GLY A 278 -28.13 9.41 26.18
C GLY A 278 -27.71 10.70 25.50
N ASP A 279 -28.18 11.82 26.05
CA ASP A 279 -27.67 13.16 25.73
C ASP A 279 -26.15 13.13 25.81
N VAL A 280 -25.49 13.52 24.72
CA VAL A 280 -24.07 13.87 24.74
C VAL A 280 -24.01 15.35 24.44
N ILE A 281 -23.74 16.11 25.50
CA ILE A 281 -23.37 17.52 25.46
C ILE A 281 -22.22 17.67 24.46
N VAL A 282 -22.46 18.48 23.43
CA VAL A 282 -21.46 18.85 22.44
C VAL A 282 -20.63 19.97 23.05
N ASP A 283 -19.35 19.71 23.31
CA ASP A 283 -18.38 20.75 23.61
C ASP A 283 -17.69 21.14 22.30
N GLU A 284 -18.18 22.24 21.71
CA GLU A 284 -17.64 22.87 20.50
C GLU A 284 -16.41 23.73 20.86
N GLU A 285 -15.22 23.14 21.08
CA GLU A 285 -14.00 23.99 21.08
C GLU A 285 -12.64 23.34 20.75
N GLN A 286 -12.54 22.08 20.34
CA GLN A 286 -11.24 21.52 19.89
C GLN A 286 -11.42 20.52 18.73
N GLY A 287 -11.28 21.03 17.50
CA GLY A 287 -11.20 20.21 16.30
C GLY A 287 -9.85 19.49 16.15
N VAL A 288 -9.91 18.33 15.51
CA VAL A 288 -8.82 17.57 14.89
C VAL A 288 -7.84 16.85 15.84
N HIS A 289 -8.09 15.56 16.09
CA HIS A 289 -7.10 14.66 16.65
C HIS A 289 -6.06 14.27 15.59
N PHE A 290 -4.99 15.05 15.52
CA PHE A 290 -3.71 14.58 15.01
C PHE A 290 -3.20 13.47 15.92
N TYR A 291 -2.68 12.37 15.36
CA TYR A 291 -1.97 11.38 16.16
C TYR A 291 -0.74 12.05 16.78
N SER A 292 -0.87 12.56 18.00
CA SER A 292 0.28 13.02 18.75
C SER A 292 1.17 11.81 19.03
N ARG A 293 2.50 11.99 18.99
CA ARG A 293 3.51 10.95 19.25
C ARG A 293 3.22 10.08 20.48
N SER A 294 2.46 10.57 21.46
CA SER A 294 2.08 9.81 22.66
C SER A 294 1.05 8.70 22.40
N TYR A 295 0.17 8.81 21.38
CA TYR A 295 -0.83 7.79 21.08
C TYR A 295 -0.23 6.59 20.34
N LEU A 296 0.74 6.83 19.44
CA LEU A 296 1.51 5.77 18.77
C LEU A 296 2.49 5.08 19.75
N ALA A 297 3.07 5.82 20.70
CA ALA A 297 3.90 5.26 21.76
C ALA A 297 3.14 4.35 22.76
N GLN A 298 1.81 4.46 22.83
CA GLN A 298 0.97 3.60 23.67
C GLN A 298 0.63 2.24 23.00
N GLN A 299 0.88 2.08 21.70
CA GLN A 299 0.59 0.83 20.97
C GLN A 299 1.81 -0.08 20.78
N THR A 300 3.00 0.32 21.22
CA THR A 300 4.16 -0.58 21.34
C THR A 300 3.98 -1.43 22.60
N PRO A 301 3.89 -2.77 22.53
CA PRO A 301 3.75 -3.57 23.74
C PRO A 301 5.03 -3.47 24.56
N GLN A 302 4.88 -3.04 25.82
CA GLN A 302 5.84 -3.22 26.90
C GLN A 302 6.21 -4.70 27.02
N ILE A 303 7.24 -5.14 26.31
CA ILE A 303 7.98 -6.36 26.64
C ILE A 303 9.12 -5.93 27.57
N MET A 304 8.77 -5.73 28.84
CA MET A 304 9.75 -5.72 29.92
C MET A 304 10.18 -7.17 30.16
N PHE A 305 11.32 -7.57 29.58
CA PHE A 305 12.06 -8.73 30.08
C PHE A 305 12.60 -8.37 31.47
N ARG A 306 11.95 -8.87 32.52
CA ARG A 306 12.55 -8.88 33.86
C ARG A 306 13.53 -10.07 33.91
N PRO A 307 14.83 -9.87 34.24
CA PRO A 307 15.72 -10.98 34.49
C PRO A 307 15.25 -11.75 35.74
N PRO A 308 15.51 -13.07 35.85
CA PRO A 308 15.18 -13.84 37.05
C PRO A 308 16.01 -13.33 38.24
N ASP A 309 15.35 -13.12 39.37
CA ASP A 309 15.97 -12.73 40.63
C ASP A 309 16.98 -13.82 41.06
N SER A 310 18.25 -13.43 41.18
CA SER A 310 19.29 -14.23 41.83
C SER A 310 19.35 -13.80 43.29
N HIS A 311 18.68 -14.54 44.16
CA HIS A 311 18.95 -14.46 45.59
C HIS A 311 20.27 -15.18 45.88
N GLN A 312 21.35 -14.39 45.96
CA GLN A 312 22.59 -14.76 46.62
C GLN A 312 22.43 -14.63 48.14
N GLU A 313 23.14 -15.53 48.83
CA GLU A 313 23.21 -15.76 50.26
C GLU A 313 23.66 -14.52 51.04
N GLU A 314 22.91 -14.15 52.10
CA GLU A 314 23.41 -13.28 53.15
C GLU A 314 24.13 -14.12 54.21
N GLY A 315 25.46 -14.08 54.16
CA GLY A 315 26.35 -14.53 55.24
C GLY A 315 26.94 -13.33 55.98
N SER A 316 26.46 -13.11 57.20
CA SER A 316 27.13 -12.68 58.45
C SER A 316 28.36 -11.77 58.37
N TYR A 317 28.37 -10.67 59.13
CA TYR A 317 29.34 -10.43 60.24
C TYR A 317 28.90 -9.20 61.07
N GLY A 318 28.56 -9.43 62.34
CA GLY A 318 28.38 -8.39 63.36
C GLY A 318 29.00 -8.86 64.67
N ASN A 319 30.13 -8.25 65.03
CA ASN A 319 30.90 -8.55 66.24
C ASN A 319 30.35 -7.78 67.46
N ALA A 320 30.53 -8.39 68.62
CA ALA A 320 30.07 -8.04 69.98
C ALA A 320 30.65 -6.70 70.53
N PRO A 321 30.27 -6.26 71.75
CA PRO A 321 30.54 -6.98 73.02
C PRO A 321 29.31 -7.53 73.75
#